data_AF-A0A4S1ZBS6-F1
#
_entry.id   AF-A0A4S1ZBS6-F1
#
_cell.length_a   1.000
_cell.length_b   1.000
_cell.length_c   1.000
_cell.angle_alpha   90.00
_cell.angle_beta   90.00
_cell.angle_gamma   90.00
#
_symmetry.space_group_name_H-M   'P 1'
#
loop_
_entity.id
_entity.type
_entity.pdbx_description
1 polymer ?
#
loop_
_entity_poly.entity_id
_entity_poly.type
_entity_poly.pdbx_seq_one_letter_code
_entity_poly.pdbx_strand_id
1 'polypeptide(L)'
;MKLKLTFTGKCGLGYPKYKDEAGHVYVDVDFSDDPRKPTGLHTVMGDFYEPAHPVKCDEIEVEGWTEQDQIQKNFKHEYMMLSSLQMRVQYKIENGIAVGAAIISDMRRYYDMLPVKPEWCTKENIDNYEQNKL
;
A
#
# COMPACT_ATOMS: atom_id res chain seq x y z
N MET A 1 5.42 -23.14 20.51
CA MET A 1 6.13 -21.83 20.55
C MET A 1 5.27 -20.80 19.84
N LYS A 2 4.93 -19.70 20.52
CA LYS A 2 4.19 -18.57 19.95
C LYS A 2 5.17 -17.45 19.58
N LEU A 3 5.08 -16.95 18.35
CA LEU A 3 5.91 -15.84 17.86
C LEU A 3 5.03 -14.62 17.62
N LYS A 4 5.40 -13.49 18.25
CA LYS A 4 4.76 -12.19 18.01
C LYS A 4 5.63 -11.37 17.07
N LEU A 5 5.01 -10.86 16.02
CA LEU A 5 5.68 -10.16 14.94
C LEU A 5 4.98 -8.85 14.62
N THR A 6 5.74 -7.86 14.19
CA THR A 6 5.22 -6.64 13.57
C THR A 6 5.58 -6.65 12.09
N PHE A 7 4.60 -6.43 11.22
CA PHE A 7 4.83 -6.24 9.79
C PHE A 7 5.55 -4.90 9.55
N THR A 8 6.64 -4.94 8.78
CA THR A 8 7.52 -3.78 8.54
C THR A 8 7.68 -3.45 7.06
N GLY A 9 6.74 -3.92 6.22
CA GLY A 9 6.77 -3.73 4.77
C GLY A 9 7.38 -4.92 4.04
N LYS A 10 8.06 -4.65 2.92
CA LYS A 10 8.72 -5.67 2.10
C LYS A 10 10.24 -5.45 2.10
N CYS A 11 11.01 -6.53 2.00
CA CYS A 11 12.45 -6.42 1.77
C CYS A 11 12.76 -6.07 0.30
N GLY A 12 14.04 -5.84 -0.03
CA GLY A 12 14.48 -5.52 -1.39
C GLY A 12 14.15 -6.61 -2.43
N LEU A 13 13.99 -7.86 -1.98
CA LEU A 13 13.56 -9.00 -2.81
C LEU A 13 12.03 -9.11 -2.95
N GLY A 14 11.28 -8.22 -2.30
CA GLY A 14 9.82 -8.16 -2.38
C GLY A 14 9.06 -9.06 -1.39
N TYR A 15 9.77 -9.84 -0.56
CA TYR A 15 9.16 -10.66 0.49
C TYR A 15 8.57 -9.79 1.61
N PRO A 16 7.36 -10.09 2.13
CA PRO A 16 6.88 -9.53 3.39
C PRO A 16 7.92 -9.68 4.50
N LYS A 17 8.19 -8.59 5.22
CA LYS A 17 9.24 -8.49 6.23
C LYS A 17 8.63 -8.20 7.60
N TYR A 18 9.11 -8.91 8.61
CA TYR A 18 8.59 -8.83 9.97
C TYR A 18 9.74 -8.62 10.96
N LYS A 19 9.40 -8.13 12.15
CA LYS A 19 10.32 -7.97 13.27
C LYS A 19 9.68 -8.47 14.56
N ASP A 20 10.41 -9.19 15.39
CA ASP A 20 9.94 -9.56 16.75
C ASP A 20 10.25 -8.47 17.79
N GLU A 21 9.82 -8.67 19.03
CA GLU A 21 10.07 -7.75 20.15
C GLU A 21 11.56 -7.61 20.50
N ALA A 22 12.37 -8.66 20.29
CA ALA A 22 13.82 -8.65 20.50
C ALA A 22 14.60 -7.94 19.36
N GLY A 23 13.90 -7.68 18.26
CA GLY A 23 14.40 -7.00 17.08
C GLY A 23 15.00 -7.90 16.01
N HIS A 24 14.84 -9.22 16.13
CA HIS A 24 15.15 -10.17 15.07
C HIS A 24 14.21 -9.96 13.88
N VAL A 25 14.75 -10.12 12.68
CA VAL A 25 14.02 -9.88 11.44
C VAL A 25 13.72 -11.21 10.76
N TYR A 26 12.54 -11.27 10.16
CA TYR A 26 12.04 -12.43 9.46
C TYR A 26 11.46 -12.03 8.10
N VAL A 27 11.46 -12.96 7.16
CA VAL A 27 10.82 -12.78 5.85
C VAL A 27 9.91 -13.96 5.55
N ASP A 28 8.78 -13.71 4.89
CA ASP A 28 7.87 -14.75 4.41
C ASP A 28 8.11 -14.99 2.92
N VAL A 29 8.71 -16.13 2.59
CA VAL A 29 9.14 -16.42 1.21
C VAL A 29 8.03 -17.00 0.33
N ASP A 30 6.92 -17.44 0.92
CA ASP A 30 5.79 -18.05 0.21
C ASP A 30 4.74 -17.02 -0.24
N PHE A 31 5.03 -15.72 -0.07
CA PHE A 31 4.20 -14.60 -0.51
C PHE A 31 2.73 -14.69 -0.06
N SER A 32 2.49 -14.83 1.24
CA SER A 32 1.11 -14.82 1.75
C SER A 32 0.35 -13.57 1.29
N ASP A 33 -0.87 -13.80 0.79
CA ASP A 33 -1.76 -12.71 0.36
C ASP A 33 -2.22 -11.83 1.52
N ASP A 34 -2.33 -12.41 2.71
CA ASP A 34 -2.54 -11.71 3.96
C ASP A 34 -1.23 -11.75 4.76
N PRO A 35 -0.50 -10.63 4.89
CA PRO A 35 0.75 -10.60 5.65
C PRO A 35 0.53 -10.86 7.15
N ARG A 36 -0.72 -10.88 7.64
CA ARG A 36 -1.00 -11.32 9.01
C ARG A 36 -0.90 -12.83 9.19
N LYS A 37 -0.78 -13.59 8.09
CA LYS A 37 -0.75 -15.05 8.08
C LYS A 37 0.44 -15.55 7.25
N PRO A 38 1.69 -15.31 7.69
CA PRO A 38 2.87 -15.80 6.98
C PRO A 38 2.87 -17.34 6.96
N THR A 39 3.25 -17.92 5.83
CA THR A 39 3.22 -19.39 5.62
C THR A 39 4.59 -20.00 5.39
N GLY A 40 5.57 -19.20 4.95
CA GLY A 40 6.96 -19.58 4.71
C GLY A 40 7.95 -18.71 5.47
N LEU A 41 7.78 -18.57 6.78
CA LEU A 41 8.62 -17.67 7.60
C LEU A 41 10.06 -18.19 7.71
N HIS A 42 11.03 -17.33 7.42
CA HIS A 42 12.47 -17.61 7.52
C HIS A 42 13.17 -16.51 8.34
N THR A 43 14.23 -16.89 9.04
CA THR A 43 15.22 -15.93 9.54
C THR A 43 15.95 -15.28 8.37
N VAL A 44 16.57 -14.13 8.61
CA VAL A 44 17.37 -13.43 7.60
C VAL A 44 18.86 -13.51 7.87
N MET A 45 19.66 -13.44 6.79
CA MET A 45 21.10 -13.22 6.86
C MET A 45 21.53 -12.05 5.97
N GLY A 46 22.60 -11.38 6.40
CA GLY A 46 23.17 -10.23 5.71
C GLY A 46 22.25 -9.00 5.65
N ASP A 47 22.77 -7.93 5.04
CA ASP A 47 22.07 -6.64 4.95
C ASP A 47 20.95 -6.64 3.89
N PHE A 48 20.93 -7.63 3.01
CA PHE A 48 19.94 -7.76 1.94
C PHE A 48 18.71 -8.57 2.33
N TYR A 49 18.60 -8.98 3.60
CA TYR A 49 17.48 -9.78 4.12
C TYR A 49 17.28 -11.10 3.36
N GLU A 50 18.38 -11.77 3.05
CA GLU A 50 18.35 -13.05 2.36
C GLU A 50 17.76 -14.12 3.30
N PRO A 51 16.80 -14.94 2.84
CA PRO A 51 16.24 -16.01 3.67
C PRO A 51 17.33 -17.01 4.06
N ALA A 52 17.45 -17.32 5.35
CA ALA A 52 18.45 -18.24 5.90
C ALA A 52 17.84 -19.58 6.33
N HIS A 53 17.18 -19.62 7.49
CA HIS A 53 16.63 -20.86 8.04
C HIS A 53 15.12 -20.75 8.24
N PRO A 54 14.35 -21.79 7.87
CA PRO A 54 12.91 -21.81 8.10
C PRO A 54 12.61 -21.79 9.60
N VAL A 55 11.63 -20.97 9.98
CA VAL A 55 11.15 -20.88 11.35
C VAL A 55 10.01 -21.86 11.54
N LYS A 56 10.18 -22.78 12.51
CA LYS A 56 9.10 -23.67 12.95
C LYS A 56 8.46 -23.09 14.20
N CYS A 57 7.19 -22.73 14.12
CA CYS A 57 6.39 -22.27 15.25
C CYS A 57 4.94 -22.76 15.11
N ASP A 58 4.26 -22.90 16.25
CA ASP A 58 2.89 -23.43 16.29
C ASP A 58 1.85 -22.33 16.11
N GLU A 59 2.18 -21.10 16.52
CA GLU A 59 1.30 -19.94 16.47
C GLU A 59 2.10 -18.68 16.11
N ILE A 60 1.59 -17.91 15.16
CA ILE A 60 2.13 -16.60 14.76
C ILE A 60 1.04 -15.56 14.94
N GLU A 61 1.37 -14.50 15.66
CA GLU A 61 0.55 -13.31 15.82
C GLU A 61 1.27 -12.14 15.16
N VAL A 62 0.62 -11.50 14.18
CA VAL A 62 1.20 -10.39 13.42
C VAL A 62 0.39 -9.12 13.64
N GLU A 63 1.08 -8.06 14.03
CA GLU A 63 0.55 -6.70 14.15
C GLU A 63 1.11 -5.77 13.05
N GLY A 64 0.57 -4.56 12.91
CA GLY A 64 1.08 -3.54 12.00
C GLY A 64 0.57 -3.62 10.55
N TRP A 65 -0.30 -4.58 10.22
CA TRP A 65 -1.09 -4.57 8.99
C TRP A 65 -2.57 -4.35 9.34
N THR A 66 -3.09 -3.20 8.95
CA THR A 66 -4.45 -2.77 9.28
C THR A 66 -5.47 -3.24 8.23
N GLU A 67 -6.76 -3.19 8.56
CA GLU A 67 -7.83 -3.39 7.57
C GLU A 67 -7.76 -2.35 6.44
N GLN A 68 -7.32 -1.12 6.75
CA GLN A 68 -7.12 -0.07 5.77
C GLN A 68 -6.01 -0.43 4.78
N ASP A 69 -4.91 -1.04 5.24
CA ASP A 69 -3.84 -1.52 4.35
C ASP A 69 -4.33 -2.64 3.43
N GLN A 70 -5.15 -3.56 3.97
CA GLN A 70 -5.76 -4.62 3.17
C GLN A 70 -6.70 -4.05 2.10
N ILE A 71 -7.51 -3.07 2.46
CA ILE A 71 -8.40 -2.36 1.54
C ILE A 71 -7.57 -1.67 0.46
N GLN A 72 -6.53 -0.93 0.82
CA GLN A 72 -5.66 -0.26 -0.14
C GLN A 72 -4.96 -1.24 -1.09
N LYS A 73 -4.54 -2.41 -0.60
CA LYS A 73 -4.01 -3.49 -1.45
C LYS A 73 -5.06 -3.97 -2.46
N ASN A 74 -6.29 -4.21 -2.00
CA ASN A 74 -7.38 -4.72 -2.85
C ASN A 74 -7.83 -3.72 -3.92
N PHE A 75 -7.72 -2.42 -3.65
CA PHE A 75 -8.07 -1.33 -4.56
C PHE A 75 -6.83 -0.61 -5.13
N LYS A 76 -5.68 -1.31 -5.15
CA LYS A 76 -4.39 -0.72 -5.53
C LYS A 76 -4.44 -0.04 -6.89
N HIS A 77 -5.11 -0.67 -7.87
CA HIS A 77 -5.24 -0.12 -9.21
C HIS A 77 -5.98 1.22 -9.18
N GLU A 78 -7.12 1.28 -8.50
CA GLU A 78 -7.97 2.47 -8.39
C GLU A 78 -7.23 3.61 -7.68
N TYR A 79 -6.51 3.32 -6.58
CA TYR A 79 -5.66 4.32 -5.92
C TYR A 79 -4.56 4.86 -6.84
N MET A 80 -3.88 3.97 -7.58
CA MET A 80 -2.83 4.37 -8.52
C MET A 80 -3.39 5.23 -9.67
N MET A 81 -4.55 4.86 -10.21
CA MET A 81 -5.20 5.62 -11.27
C MET A 81 -5.65 7.00 -10.78
N LEU A 82 -6.26 7.09 -9.60
CA LEU A 82 -6.66 8.36 -9.00
C LEU A 82 -5.45 9.27 -8.76
N SER A 83 -4.36 8.73 -8.19
CA SER A 83 -3.12 9.48 -7.94
C SER A 83 -2.50 10.00 -9.24
N SER A 84 -2.44 9.14 -10.28
CA SER A 84 -1.91 9.54 -11.59
C SER A 84 -2.73 10.66 -12.23
N LEU A 85 -4.07 10.57 -12.16
CA LEU A 85 -4.95 11.62 -12.67
C LEU A 85 -4.77 12.92 -11.90
N GLN A 86 -4.68 12.87 -10.57
CA GLN A 86 -4.45 14.05 -9.75
C GLN A 86 -3.14 14.76 -10.12
N MET A 87 -2.03 14.02 -10.26
CA MET A 87 -0.75 14.59 -10.69
C MET A 87 -0.86 15.29 -12.05
N ARG A 88 -1.57 14.66 -13.01
CA ARG A 88 -1.79 15.26 -14.34
C ARG A 88 -2.62 16.54 -14.27
N VAL A 89 -3.62 16.59 -13.39
CA VAL A 89 -4.44 17.78 -13.18
C VAL A 89 -3.62 18.90 -12.53
N GLN A 90 -2.86 18.60 -11.48
CA GLN A 90 -1.97 19.56 -10.82
C GLN A 90 -0.97 20.16 -11.81
N TYR A 91 -0.28 19.32 -12.59
CA TYR A 91 0.64 19.78 -13.63
C TYR A 91 -0.04 20.74 -14.63
N LYS A 92 -1.25 20.40 -15.08
CA LYS A 92 -2.01 21.26 -16.01
C LYS A 92 -2.32 22.62 -15.39
N ILE A 93 -2.82 22.64 -14.15
CA ILE A 93 -3.16 23.87 -13.43
C ILE A 93 -1.92 24.75 -13.25
N GLU A 94 -0.81 24.17 -12.80
CA GLU A 94 0.47 24.88 -12.58
C GLU A 94 1.01 25.52 -13.87
N ASN A 95 0.68 24.96 -15.04
CA ASN A 95 1.14 25.44 -16.34
C ASN A 95 0.05 26.23 -17.10
N GLY A 96 -1.07 26.59 -16.45
CA GLY A 96 -2.17 27.33 -17.09
C GLY A 96 -2.86 26.57 -18.22
N ILE A 97 -2.78 25.24 -18.23
CA ILE A 97 -3.39 24.37 -19.23
C ILE A 97 -4.78 23.96 -18.75
N ALA A 98 -5.79 24.12 -19.62
CA ALA A 98 -7.15 23.69 -19.33
C ALA A 98 -7.23 22.18 -19.00
N VAL A 99 -8.01 21.88 -17.96
CA VAL A 99 -8.29 20.50 -17.53
C VAL A 99 -9.55 20.01 -18.22
N GLY A 100 -9.43 18.92 -18.98
CA GLY A 100 -10.56 18.36 -19.72
C GLY A 100 -11.59 17.73 -18.79
N ALA A 101 -12.88 17.92 -19.07
CA ALA A 101 -13.99 17.37 -18.28
C ALA A 101 -13.93 15.84 -18.12
N ALA A 102 -13.41 15.11 -19.11
CA ALA A 102 -13.22 13.67 -19.04
C ALA A 102 -12.26 13.26 -17.90
N ILE A 103 -11.19 14.05 -17.68
CA ILE A 103 -10.21 13.77 -16.61
C ILE A 103 -10.87 13.89 -15.24
N ILE A 104 -11.66 14.96 -15.03
CA ILE A 104 -12.40 15.16 -13.77
C ILE A 104 -13.45 14.07 -13.56
N SER A 105 -14.15 13.67 -14.63
CA SER A 105 -15.12 12.57 -14.57
C SER A 105 -14.46 11.25 -14.18
N ASP A 106 -13.29 10.93 -14.72
CA ASP A 106 -12.54 9.74 -14.34
C ASP A 106 -12.04 9.82 -12.88
N MET A 107 -11.56 10.98 -12.43
CA MET A 107 -11.18 11.18 -11.03
C MET A 107 -12.34 10.90 -10.08
N ARG A 108 -13.54 11.42 -10.38
CA ARG A 108 -14.75 11.14 -9.58
C ARG A 108 -15.07 9.65 -9.59
N ARG A 109 -15.05 9.01 -10.77
CA ARG A 109 -15.30 7.57 -10.91
C ARG A 109 -14.37 6.74 -10.04
N TYR A 110 -13.06 6.96 -10.12
CA TYR A 110 -12.10 6.23 -9.29
C TYR A 110 -12.25 6.57 -7.81
N TYR A 111 -12.43 7.84 -7.45
CA TYR A 111 -12.64 8.25 -6.07
C TYR A 111 -13.86 7.56 -5.45
N ASP A 112 -14.97 7.45 -6.18
CA ASP A 112 -16.21 6.81 -5.71
C ASP A 112 -16.06 5.30 -5.52
N MET A 113 -15.22 4.62 -6.32
CA MET A 113 -14.92 3.20 -6.18
C MET A 113 -14.12 2.87 -4.91
N LEU A 114 -13.36 3.83 -4.36
CA LEU A 114 -12.53 3.58 -3.18
C LEU A 114 -13.38 3.50 -1.90
N PRO A 115 -13.36 2.39 -1.16
CA PRO A 115 -14.11 2.26 0.08
C PRO A 115 -13.51 3.09 1.23
N VAL A 116 -12.20 3.36 1.19
CA VAL A 116 -11.53 4.30 2.10
C VAL A 116 -11.04 5.49 1.27
N LYS A 117 -11.43 6.70 1.63
CA LYS A 117 -11.04 7.88 0.85
C LYS A 117 -9.60 8.30 1.17
N PRO A 118 -8.75 8.58 0.18
CA PRO A 118 -7.40 9.05 0.43
C PRO A 118 -7.41 10.47 1.01
N GLU A 119 -6.53 10.74 1.97
CA GLU A 119 -6.39 12.08 2.56
C GLU A 119 -5.78 13.08 1.57
N TRP A 120 -4.97 12.60 0.62
CA TRP A 120 -4.27 13.42 -0.37
C TRP A 120 -5.15 13.89 -1.54
N CYS A 121 -6.36 13.36 -1.69
CA CYS A 121 -7.32 13.81 -2.71
C CYS A 121 -8.73 13.74 -2.13
N THR A 122 -9.33 14.90 -1.89
CA THR A 122 -10.70 15.01 -1.39
C THR A 122 -11.69 15.24 -2.53
N LYS A 123 -12.97 14.95 -2.27
CA LYS A 123 -14.06 15.32 -3.19
C LYS A 123 -14.04 16.82 -3.53
N GLU A 124 -13.81 17.66 -2.52
CA GLU A 124 -13.69 19.12 -2.69
C GLU A 124 -12.51 19.49 -3.60
N ASN A 125 -11.36 18.80 -3.51
CA ASN A 125 -10.26 19.03 -4.45
C ASN A 125 -10.70 18.75 -5.90
N ILE A 126 -11.40 17.64 -6.13
CA ILE A 126 -11.90 17.25 -7.46
C ILE A 126 -12.90 18.28 -8.00
N ASP A 127 -13.80 18.75 -7.13
CA ASP A 127 -14.81 19.75 -7.49
C ASP A 127 -14.16 21.12 -7.80
N ASN A 128 -13.12 21.51 -7.06
CA ASN A 128 -12.36 22.73 -7.32
C ASN A 128 -11.59 22.67 -8.65
N TYR A 129 -11.09 21.50 -9.05
CA TYR A 129 -10.48 21.33 -10.38
C TYR A 129 -11.49 21.55 -11.52
N GLU A 130 -12.77 21.27 -11.27
CA GLU A 130 -13.84 21.52 -12.24
C GLU A 130 -14.10 23.02 -12.45
N GLN A 131 -13.96 23.82 -11.39
CA GLN A 131 -14.19 25.27 -11.43
C GLN A 131 -13.03 26.03 -12.07
N ASN A 132 -11.81 25.47 -12.06
CA ASN A 132 -10.62 26.02 -12.70
C ASN A 132 -10.48 25.60 -14.18
N LYS A 133 -11.59 25.32 -14.87
CA LYS A 133 -11.63 25.20 -16.34
C LYS A 133 -11.34 26.60 -16.93
N LEU A 134 -10.06 26.93 -17.10
CA LEU A 134 -9.62 28.06 -17.93
C LEU A 134 -10.16 27.91 -19.35
#